data_AF-A0A7V5SM02-F1
#
_entry.id   AF-A0A7V5SM02-F1
#
_cell.length_a   1.000
_cell.length_b   1.000
_cell.length_c   1.000
_cell.angle_alpha   90.00
_cell.angle_beta   90.00
_cell.angle_gamma   90.00
#
_symmetry.space_group_name_H-M   'P 1'
#
loop_
_entity.id
_entity.type
_entity.pdbx_description
1 polymer ?
#
loop_
_entity_poly.entity_id
_entity_poly.type
_entity_poly.pdbx_seq_one_letter_code
_entity_poly.pdbx_strand_id
1 'polypeptide(L)'
;MGKGLRRAVVAVLSAVAAWAQPRGMADFPGRIFLGQFGEGWFAEAYALPQGDSLWAGVLLRLPYSTLLFERDGDRFRAVVHVNVEFVDSIGVVRRRLEYRDTVWTANYELTQSRDSTLLRALHGRVPWGTVRARLRLLLQQQELRAQELELSDARGQPQWSSPLVAAPLQEQIRPFVLGGALPFGATAARILLWSPRLRVHERWNYRCIQLRLPEERFWDSVEELSGQLRRLDPMRLEVESDAEGIVLRPVPDTLEGWAECWLPAAMLVPGVYELQLFSEGAGSDTLRWRFRVRWHDMPVSLRRFGYAVRVMQYLLTDQEQEALQRTPEAERWQRLWRYWKRRDPTPQTAYNEAMTVYFRRVDHAYFAFQSVNEPDGALTDRGKVYILYGPPTRTERELPVASAPREVWTYDRLQRRFVFELAADGRWRLQAVENLSQ
;
A
#
# COMPACT_ATOMS: atom_id res chain seq x y z
N MET A 1 11.04 -16.97 -26.33
CA MET A 1 11.51 -17.23 -24.95
C MET A 1 10.78 -16.46 -23.83
N GLY A 2 9.63 -15.80 -24.07
CA GLY A 2 8.99 -14.90 -23.07
C GLY A 2 7.88 -15.49 -22.18
N LYS A 3 7.34 -16.68 -22.48
CA LYS A 3 6.21 -17.27 -21.71
C LYS A 3 6.67 -18.13 -20.52
N GLY A 4 7.86 -18.73 -20.58
CA GLY A 4 8.41 -19.62 -19.55
C GLY A 4 8.93 -18.87 -18.31
N LEU A 5 9.67 -17.78 -18.51
CA LEU A 5 10.17 -16.94 -17.42
C LEU A 5 9.02 -16.25 -16.65
N ARG A 6 7.97 -15.80 -17.36
CA ARG A 6 6.77 -15.22 -16.72
C ARG A 6 6.07 -16.22 -15.79
N ARG A 7 5.98 -17.51 -16.14
CA ARG A 7 5.38 -18.52 -15.25
C ARG A 7 6.23 -18.81 -14.00
N ALA A 8 7.55 -18.80 -14.13
CA ALA A 8 8.45 -18.99 -12.99
C ALA A 8 8.45 -17.78 -12.03
N VAL A 9 8.41 -16.56 -12.57
CA VAL A 9 8.26 -15.32 -11.78
C VAL A 9 6.89 -15.24 -11.11
N VAL A 10 5.83 -15.65 -11.81
CA VAL A 10 4.47 -15.74 -11.27
C VAL A 10 4.38 -16.79 -10.15
N ALA A 11 5.04 -17.94 -10.24
CA ALA A 11 5.01 -18.95 -9.17
C ALA A 11 5.72 -18.47 -7.88
N VAL A 12 6.83 -17.74 -8.01
CA VAL A 12 7.56 -17.19 -6.86
C VAL A 12 6.83 -16.00 -6.23
N LEU A 13 6.17 -15.14 -7.02
CA LEU A 13 5.35 -14.04 -6.51
C LEU A 13 4.01 -14.51 -5.93
N SER A 14 3.41 -15.56 -6.50
CA SER A 14 2.19 -16.19 -5.96
C SER A 14 2.45 -16.84 -4.61
N ALA A 15 3.62 -17.45 -4.41
CA ALA A 15 4.03 -17.98 -3.11
C ALA A 15 4.31 -16.88 -2.05
N VAL A 16 4.66 -15.66 -2.48
CA VAL A 16 4.82 -14.49 -1.59
C VAL A 16 3.47 -13.84 -1.27
N ALA A 17 2.51 -13.87 -2.20
CA ALA A 17 1.12 -13.49 -1.95
C ALA A 17 0.35 -14.53 -1.11
N ALA A 18 0.84 -15.78 -1.07
CA ALA A 18 0.28 -16.90 -0.30
C ALA A 18 0.59 -16.84 1.22
N TRP A 19 1.29 -15.80 1.69
CA TRP A 19 1.11 -15.30 3.08
C TRP A 19 -0.20 -14.48 3.19
N ALA A 20 -1.20 -14.88 2.42
CA ALA A 20 -2.57 -14.46 2.51
C ALA A 20 -3.05 -14.77 3.92
N GLN A 21 -3.45 -13.71 4.62
CA GLN A 21 -4.05 -13.65 5.94
C GLN A 21 -4.17 -15.02 6.66
N PRO A 22 -3.49 -15.24 7.80
CA PRO A 22 -3.68 -16.48 8.56
C PRO A 22 -5.17 -16.74 8.77
N ARG A 23 -5.59 -18.00 8.79
CA ARG A 23 -7.00 -18.43 8.74
C ARG A 23 -7.92 -17.84 9.84
N GLY A 24 -7.37 -17.16 10.86
CA GLY A 24 -8.12 -16.40 11.88
C GLY A 24 -8.19 -14.87 11.65
N MET A 25 -7.62 -14.35 10.56
CA MET A 25 -7.57 -12.91 10.22
C MET A 25 -8.55 -12.49 9.12
N ALA A 26 -9.42 -13.41 8.66
CA ALA A 26 -10.43 -13.09 7.67
C ALA A 26 -11.23 -11.84 8.09
N ASP A 27 -11.57 -11.67 9.36
CA ASP A 27 -12.46 -10.59 9.84
C ASP A 27 -11.79 -9.26 10.21
N PHE A 28 -10.53 -9.03 9.81
CA PHE A 28 -9.85 -7.76 10.12
C PHE A 28 -9.95 -6.73 8.97
N PRO A 29 -10.21 -5.45 9.28
CA PRO A 29 -10.03 -4.33 8.35
C PRO A 29 -8.62 -4.34 7.75
N GLY A 30 -8.54 -3.95 6.48
CA GLY A 30 -7.33 -3.96 5.67
C GLY A 30 -7.21 -5.20 4.80
N ARG A 31 -8.33 -5.85 4.45
CA ARG A 31 -8.37 -6.98 3.51
C ARG A 31 -7.73 -6.58 2.18
N ILE A 32 -6.74 -7.37 1.75
CA ILE A 32 -6.24 -7.31 0.37
C ILE A 32 -7.04 -8.32 -0.41
N PHE A 33 -7.64 -7.87 -1.49
CA PHE A 33 -8.20 -8.77 -2.49
C PHE A 33 -7.12 -9.09 -3.50
N LEU A 34 -6.90 -10.38 -3.75
CA LEU A 34 -5.90 -10.81 -4.70
C LEU A 34 -6.48 -10.78 -6.11
N GLY A 35 -5.79 -10.08 -7.00
CA GLY A 35 -5.93 -10.20 -8.44
C GLY A 35 -5.26 -11.47 -8.96
N GLN A 36 -5.33 -11.66 -10.28
CA GLN A 36 -4.93 -12.92 -10.92
C GLN A 36 -3.46 -13.29 -10.77
N PHE A 37 -2.58 -12.30 -10.62
CA PHE A 37 -1.14 -12.53 -10.49
C PHE A 37 -0.63 -12.39 -9.04
N GLY A 38 -1.54 -12.53 -8.06
CA GLY A 38 -1.22 -12.38 -6.64
C GLY A 38 -1.07 -10.92 -6.19
N GLU A 39 -1.43 -9.97 -7.06
CA GLU A 39 -1.35 -8.55 -6.76
C GLU A 39 -2.58 -8.06 -6.03
N GLY A 40 -2.36 -7.24 -5.01
CA GLY A 40 -3.41 -6.77 -4.13
C GLY A 40 -4.16 -5.56 -4.65
N TRP A 41 -5.49 -5.59 -4.56
CA TRP A 41 -6.35 -4.42 -4.64
C TRP A 41 -7.21 -4.30 -3.37
N PHE A 42 -7.82 -3.13 -3.17
CA PHE A 42 -8.54 -2.83 -1.94
C PHE A 42 -9.95 -2.34 -2.23
N ALA A 43 -10.86 -2.67 -1.32
CA ALA A 43 -12.19 -2.12 -1.27
C ALA A 43 -12.65 -1.88 0.16
N GLU A 44 -13.49 -0.87 0.32
CA GLU A 44 -14.14 -0.50 1.58
C GLU A 44 -15.61 -0.28 1.29
N ALA A 45 -16.51 -0.74 2.16
CA ALA A 45 -17.94 -0.52 2.00
C ALA A 45 -18.50 0.26 3.19
N TYR A 46 -19.49 1.09 2.90
CA TYR A 46 -20.20 1.84 3.91
C TYR A 46 -21.70 1.80 3.64
N ALA A 47 -22.48 1.84 4.72
CA ALA A 47 -23.89 2.14 4.68
C ALA A 47 -24.23 3.10 5.82
N LEU A 48 -24.84 4.23 5.46
CA LEU A 48 -25.23 5.28 6.38
C LEU A 48 -26.74 5.53 6.26
N PRO A 49 -27.45 5.77 7.38
CA PRO A 49 -28.86 6.15 7.36
C PRO A 49 -29.12 7.40 6.51
N GLN A 50 -30.20 7.38 5.72
CA GLN A 50 -30.67 8.55 4.98
C GLN A 50 -32.19 8.51 4.82
N GLY A 51 -32.90 9.11 5.78
CA GLY A 51 -34.36 8.94 5.91
C GLY A 51 -34.72 7.47 6.09
N ASP A 52 -35.68 6.99 5.31
CA ASP A 52 -36.17 5.59 5.40
C ASP A 52 -35.32 4.60 4.58
N SER A 53 -34.13 5.03 4.14
CA SER A 53 -33.23 4.27 3.28
C SER A 53 -31.80 4.33 3.83
N LEU A 54 -30.90 3.58 3.20
CA LEU A 54 -29.46 3.67 3.42
C LEU A 54 -28.81 4.32 2.22
N TRP A 55 -27.89 5.23 2.48
CA TRP A 55 -26.88 5.65 1.51
C TRP A 55 -25.71 4.69 1.62
N ALA A 56 -25.55 3.81 0.64
CA ALA A 56 -24.53 2.77 0.66
C ALA A 56 -23.60 2.88 -0.53
N GLY A 57 -22.34 2.50 -0.33
CA GLY A 57 -21.34 2.59 -1.38
C GLY A 57 -20.12 1.72 -1.13
N VAL A 58 -19.32 1.59 -2.18
CA VAL A 58 -18.02 0.90 -2.18
C VAL A 58 -16.97 1.85 -2.72
N LEU A 59 -15.89 2.03 -1.96
CA LEU A 59 -14.67 2.69 -2.39
C LEU A 59 -13.67 1.64 -2.86
N LEU A 60 -12.99 1.90 -3.97
CA LEU A 60 -12.08 0.96 -4.63
C LEU A 60 -10.73 1.61 -4.89
N ARG A 61 -9.67 0.83 -4.68
CA ARG A 61 -8.30 1.15 -5.08
C ARG A 61 -7.71 0.00 -5.88
N LEU A 62 -7.48 0.24 -7.16
CA LEU A 62 -6.89 -0.71 -8.08
C LEU A 62 -5.50 -0.19 -8.51
N PRO A 63 -4.39 -0.73 -7.98
CA PRO A 63 -3.06 -0.43 -8.51
C PRO A 63 -2.96 -0.79 -10.00
N TYR A 64 -2.21 -0.02 -10.78
CA TYR A 64 -2.08 -0.23 -12.22
C TYR A 64 -1.54 -1.61 -12.55
N SER A 65 -0.64 -2.11 -11.71
CA SER A 65 -0.10 -3.46 -11.81
C SER A 65 -1.19 -4.56 -11.74
N THR A 66 -2.34 -4.29 -11.10
CA THR A 66 -3.49 -5.21 -11.05
C THR A 66 -4.34 -5.15 -12.32
N LEU A 67 -4.18 -4.12 -13.15
CA LEU A 67 -4.93 -3.94 -14.38
C LEU A 67 -4.27 -4.68 -15.55
N LEU A 68 -5.10 -5.20 -16.46
CA LEU A 68 -4.63 -5.87 -17.66
C LEU A 68 -4.43 -4.84 -18.78
N PHE A 69 -3.23 -4.27 -18.85
CA PHE A 69 -2.84 -3.34 -19.91
C PHE A 69 -2.48 -4.07 -21.20
N GLU A 70 -3.03 -3.60 -22.31
CA GLU A 70 -2.68 -3.99 -23.67
C GLU A 70 -2.07 -2.82 -24.41
N ARG A 71 -1.12 -3.12 -25.30
CA ARG A 71 -0.57 -2.12 -26.20
C ARG A 71 -1.62 -1.75 -27.25
N ASP A 72 -1.90 -0.46 -27.36
CA ASP A 72 -2.78 0.12 -28.38
C ASP A 72 -2.02 1.27 -29.05
N GLY A 73 -1.44 0.97 -30.21
CA GLY A 73 -0.49 1.84 -30.90
C GLY A 73 0.77 2.12 -30.08
N ASP A 74 0.96 3.40 -29.79
CA ASP A 74 2.04 4.02 -29.01
C ASP A 74 1.69 4.18 -27.52
N ARG A 75 0.48 3.78 -27.11
CA ARG A 75 0.04 3.80 -25.72
C ARG A 75 -0.35 2.41 -25.23
N PHE A 76 -0.67 2.33 -23.95
CA PHE A 76 -1.23 1.17 -23.28
C PHE A 76 -2.61 1.53 -22.76
N ARG A 77 -3.56 0.60 -22.88
CA ARG A 77 -4.91 0.74 -22.35
C ARG A 77 -5.31 -0.45 -21.49
N ALA A 78 -6.10 -0.21 -20.46
CA ALA A 78 -6.75 -1.25 -19.66
C ALA A 78 -8.23 -0.92 -19.50
N VAL A 79 -9.08 -1.89 -19.83
CA VAL A 79 -10.54 -1.75 -19.70
C VAL A 79 -10.97 -2.35 -18.36
N VAL A 80 -11.63 -1.54 -17.54
CA VAL A 80 -12.03 -1.88 -16.16
C VAL A 80 -13.54 -1.85 -16.05
N HIS A 81 -14.12 -2.95 -15.61
CA HIS A 81 -15.55 -3.10 -15.39
C HIS A 81 -15.80 -3.54 -13.95
N VAL A 82 -16.53 -2.74 -13.20
CA VAL A 82 -16.86 -3.00 -11.80
C VAL A 82 -18.36 -3.13 -11.67
N ASN A 83 -18.81 -4.20 -11.02
CA ASN A 83 -20.20 -4.41 -10.66
C ASN A 83 -20.34 -4.53 -9.14
N VAL A 84 -21.26 -3.76 -8.56
CA VAL A 84 -21.59 -3.83 -7.14
C VAL A 84 -23.07 -4.19 -7.00
N GLU A 85 -23.34 -5.36 -6.42
CA GLU A 85 -24.69 -5.81 -6.07
C GLU A 85 -24.93 -5.59 -4.58
N PHE A 86 -25.93 -4.79 -4.23
CA PHE A 86 -26.37 -4.62 -2.84
C PHE A 86 -27.41 -5.68 -2.51
N VAL A 87 -27.14 -6.48 -1.50
CA VAL A 87 -27.89 -7.70 -1.17
C VAL A 87 -28.44 -7.61 0.25
N ASP A 88 -29.69 -8.03 0.44
CA ASP A 88 -30.32 -8.11 1.75
C ASP A 88 -29.98 -9.41 2.51
N SER A 89 -30.52 -9.53 3.72
CA SER A 89 -30.27 -10.67 4.62
C SER A 89 -30.75 -12.02 4.09
N ILE A 90 -31.70 -12.04 3.15
CA ILE A 90 -32.22 -13.26 2.52
C ILE A 90 -31.58 -13.55 1.16
N GLY A 91 -30.59 -12.75 0.74
CA GLY A 91 -29.82 -12.97 -0.48
C GLY A 91 -30.39 -12.31 -1.74
N VAL A 92 -31.42 -11.48 -1.63
CA VAL A 92 -32.04 -10.77 -2.76
C VAL A 92 -31.24 -9.51 -3.10
N VAL A 93 -30.91 -9.36 -4.38
CA VAL A 93 -30.26 -8.14 -4.90
C VAL A 93 -31.27 -7.00 -4.91
N ARG A 94 -31.04 -5.98 -4.09
CA ARG A 94 -31.89 -4.78 -3.97
C ARG A 94 -31.46 -3.66 -4.90
N ARG A 95 -30.19 -3.61 -5.29
CA ARG A 95 -29.65 -2.64 -6.24
C ARG A 95 -28.40 -3.17 -6.92
N ARG A 96 -28.19 -2.77 -8.17
CA ARG A 96 -26.90 -2.92 -8.87
C ARG A 96 -26.35 -1.56 -9.26
N LEU A 97 -25.05 -1.40 -9.12
CA LEU A 97 -24.28 -0.30 -9.68
C LEU A 97 -23.20 -0.88 -10.58
N GLU A 98 -22.98 -0.22 -11.72
CA GLU A 98 -21.95 -0.61 -12.68
C GLU A 98 -21.05 0.59 -12.96
N TYR A 99 -19.75 0.34 -13.10
CA TYR A 99 -18.77 1.30 -13.54
C TYR A 99 -17.92 0.67 -14.64
N ARG A 100 -17.77 1.40 -15.75
CA ARG A 100 -16.98 0.98 -16.91
C ARG A 100 -16.11 2.13 -17.38
N ASP A 101 -14.81 1.89 -17.50
CA ASP A 101 -13.85 2.90 -17.95
C ASP A 101 -12.62 2.28 -18.61
N THR A 102 -11.86 3.10 -19.33
CA THR A 102 -10.60 2.73 -19.95
C THR A 102 -9.46 3.61 -19.42
N VAL A 103 -8.51 2.98 -18.74
CA VAL A 103 -7.30 3.63 -18.25
C VAL A 103 -6.25 3.64 -19.34
N TRP A 104 -5.62 4.79 -19.60
CA TRP A 104 -4.58 4.95 -20.61
C TRP A 104 -3.25 5.39 -19.99
N THR A 105 -2.14 4.90 -20.53
CA THR A 105 -0.80 5.39 -20.21
C THR A 105 0.13 5.25 -21.41
N ALA A 106 1.05 6.19 -21.63
CA ALA A 106 2.10 6.05 -22.65
C ALA A 106 3.34 5.31 -22.12
N ASN A 107 3.49 5.19 -20.80
CA ASN A 107 4.67 4.61 -20.17
C ASN A 107 4.42 3.15 -19.76
N TYR A 108 5.20 2.22 -20.31
CA TYR A 108 5.16 0.80 -19.96
C TYR A 108 5.42 0.55 -18.47
N GLU A 109 6.33 1.29 -17.84
CA GLU A 109 6.65 1.11 -16.42
C GLU A 109 5.44 1.42 -15.53
N LEU A 110 4.63 2.43 -15.90
CA LEU A 110 3.40 2.76 -15.18
C LEU A 110 2.40 1.60 -15.23
N THR A 111 2.38 0.79 -16.29
CA THR A 111 1.51 -0.40 -16.37
C THR A 111 1.83 -1.45 -15.31
N GLN A 112 3.04 -1.40 -14.75
CA GLN A 112 3.52 -2.32 -13.71
C GLN A 112 3.58 -1.64 -12.33
N SER A 113 3.13 -0.40 -12.21
CA SER A 113 3.25 0.39 -10.99
C SER A 113 2.23 -0.03 -9.94
N ARG A 114 2.71 -0.20 -8.70
CA ARG A 114 1.86 -0.38 -7.50
C ARG A 114 1.45 0.94 -6.84
N ASP A 115 2.15 2.01 -7.20
CA ASP A 115 1.93 3.36 -6.65
C ASP A 115 0.90 4.11 -7.47
N SER A 116 0.92 3.95 -8.80
CA SER A 116 -0.13 4.45 -9.68
C SER A 116 -1.39 3.63 -9.47
N THR A 117 -2.47 4.28 -9.07
CA THR A 117 -3.72 3.60 -8.72
C THR A 117 -4.93 4.27 -9.34
N LEU A 118 -5.90 3.46 -9.74
CA LEU A 118 -7.24 3.88 -10.08
C LEU A 118 -8.09 3.84 -8.80
N LEU A 119 -8.56 5.01 -8.34
CA LEU A 119 -9.47 5.14 -7.20
C LEU A 119 -10.89 5.42 -7.68
N ARG A 120 -11.88 4.65 -7.25
CA ARG A 120 -13.29 4.83 -7.66
C ARG A 120 -14.28 4.61 -6.54
N ALA A 121 -15.36 5.38 -6.57
CA ALA A 121 -16.49 5.21 -5.66
C ALA A 121 -17.76 4.89 -6.46
N LEU A 122 -18.48 3.85 -6.03
CA LEU A 122 -19.82 3.53 -6.51
C LEU A 122 -20.77 3.60 -5.33
N HIS A 123 -21.83 4.40 -5.42
CA HIS A 123 -22.76 4.59 -4.30
C HIS A 123 -24.19 4.85 -4.78
N GLY A 124 -25.13 4.71 -3.86
CA GLY A 124 -26.53 5.03 -4.11
C GLY A 124 -27.44 4.67 -2.94
N ARG A 125 -28.71 5.09 -3.05
CA ARG A 125 -29.74 4.72 -2.08
C ARG A 125 -30.11 3.24 -2.21
N VAL A 126 -30.16 2.54 -1.08
CA VAL A 126 -30.61 1.15 -0.96
C VAL A 126 -31.59 1.00 0.21
N PRO A 127 -32.46 -0.03 0.22
CA PRO A 127 -33.37 -0.27 1.35
C PRO A 127 -32.64 -0.60 2.65
N TRP A 128 -33.25 -0.29 3.80
CA TRP A 128 -32.69 -0.53 5.14
C TRP A 128 -32.30 -1.99 5.42
N GLY A 129 -32.98 -2.96 4.82
CA GLY A 129 -32.66 -4.39 4.96
C GLY A 129 -31.42 -4.86 4.18
N THR A 130 -30.71 -3.95 3.51
CA THR A 130 -29.49 -4.29 2.77
C THR A 130 -28.34 -4.50 3.74
N VAL A 131 -27.77 -5.70 3.76
CA VAL A 131 -26.73 -6.07 4.74
C VAL A 131 -25.35 -6.19 4.14
N ARG A 132 -25.21 -6.35 2.82
CA ARG A 132 -23.91 -6.58 2.19
C ARG A 132 -23.81 -6.03 0.77
N ALA A 133 -22.60 -5.70 0.35
CA ALA A 133 -22.24 -5.36 -1.02
C ALA A 133 -21.39 -6.49 -1.61
N ARG A 134 -21.85 -7.09 -2.70
CA ARG A 134 -21.10 -8.05 -3.51
C ARG A 134 -20.44 -7.33 -4.67
N LEU A 135 -19.12 -7.32 -4.66
CA LEU A 135 -18.27 -6.68 -5.65
C LEU A 135 -17.73 -7.72 -6.64
N ARG A 136 -17.90 -7.45 -7.93
CA ARG A 136 -17.34 -8.23 -9.05
C ARG A 136 -16.47 -7.29 -9.90
N LEU A 137 -15.22 -7.68 -10.10
CA LEU A 137 -14.27 -6.95 -10.93
C LEU A 137 -14.01 -7.76 -12.19
N LEU A 138 -14.37 -7.21 -13.34
CA LEU A 138 -14.02 -7.75 -14.65
C LEU A 138 -12.89 -6.91 -15.22
N LEU A 139 -11.75 -7.56 -15.43
CA LEU A 139 -10.59 -6.98 -16.08
C LEU A 139 -10.55 -7.57 -17.49
N GLN A 140 -10.81 -6.73 -18.49
CA GLN A 140 -11.03 -7.16 -19.88
C GLN A 140 -12.14 -8.22 -20.01
N GLN A 141 -11.80 -9.48 -20.32
CA GLN A 141 -12.73 -10.61 -20.46
C GLN A 141 -12.70 -11.59 -19.28
N GLN A 142 -11.96 -11.26 -18.21
CA GLN A 142 -11.79 -12.17 -17.08
C GLN A 142 -12.40 -11.59 -15.80
N GLU A 143 -13.26 -12.37 -15.18
CA GLU A 143 -13.89 -12.04 -13.91
C GLU A 143 -13.02 -12.50 -12.74
N LEU A 144 -12.73 -11.59 -11.81
CA LEU A 144 -12.14 -11.94 -10.52
C LEU A 144 -13.20 -12.55 -9.61
N ARG A 145 -12.76 -13.40 -8.67
CA ARG A 145 -13.64 -13.95 -7.64
C ARG A 145 -14.40 -12.81 -6.94
N ALA A 146 -15.72 -12.93 -6.91
CA ALA A 146 -16.59 -11.99 -6.22
C ALA A 146 -16.20 -11.84 -4.75
N GLN A 147 -16.18 -10.60 -4.28
CA GLN A 147 -15.86 -10.25 -2.90
C GLN A 147 -17.12 -9.73 -2.22
N GLU A 148 -17.34 -10.13 -0.97
CA GLU A 148 -18.49 -9.67 -0.18
C GLU A 148 -17.98 -8.78 0.95
N LEU A 149 -18.61 -7.61 1.07
CA LEU A 149 -18.32 -6.58 2.05
C LEU A 149 -19.58 -6.37 2.89
N GLU A 150 -19.45 -6.47 4.21
CA GLU A 150 -20.56 -6.23 5.13
C GLU A 150 -20.91 -4.75 5.19
N LEU A 151 -22.21 -4.45 5.22
CA LEU A 151 -22.78 -3.11 5.36
C LEU A 151 -23.47 -2.92 6.71
N SER A 152 -23.68 -4.00 7.45
CA SER A 152 -24.27 -3.99 8.78
C SER A 152 -23.42 -4.74 9.80
N ASP A 153 -23.51 -4.33 11.07
CA ASP A 153 -22.87 -5.02 12.19
C ASP A 153 -23.58 -6.34 12.54
N ALA A 154 -23.07 -7.06 13.54
CA ALA A 154 -23.68 -8.32 14.01
C ALA A 154 -25.10 -8.17 14.58
N ARG A 155 -25.56 -6.93 14.84
CA ARG A 155 -26.91 -6.59 15.29
C ARG A 155 -27.79 -6.09 14.15
N GLY A 156 -27.29 -6.12 12.91
CA GLY A 156 -28.00 -5.64 11.72
C GLY A 156 -28.07 -4.11 11.61
N GLN A 157 -27.30 -3.36 12.41
CA GLN A 157 -27.24 -1.91 12.31
C GLN A 157 -26.31 -1.51 11.17
N PRO A 158 -26.64 -0.48 10.37
CA PRO A 158 -25.74 0.02 9.34
C PRO A 158 -24.37 0.36 9.93
N GLN A 159 -23.32 0.14 9.15
CA GLN A 159 -21.97 0.48 9.55
C GLN A 159 -21.12 0.86 8.34
N TRP A 160 -20.06 1.62 8.61
CA TRP A 160 -18.88 1.56 7.76
C TRP A 160 -18.06 0.35 8.19
N SER A 161 -17.84 -0.59 7.29
CA SER A 161 -17.17 -1.88 7.60
C SER A 161 -15.76 -1.71 8.19
N SER A 162 -15.18 -0.53 8.08
CA SER A 162 -13.84 -0.19 8.53
C SER A 162 -13.79 1.30 8.86
N PRO A 163 -12.90 1.74 9.77
CA PRO A 163 -12.71 3.17 10.00
C PRO A 163 -12.30 3.87 8.71
N LEU A 164 -12.86 5.06 8.44
CA LEU A 164 -12.45 5.86 7.30
C LEU A 164 -11.11 6.53 7.62
N VAL A 165 -10.04 6.01 7.04
CA VAL A 165 -8.70 6.57 7.20
C VAL A 165 -8.38 7.46 6.00
N ALA A 166 -8.09 8.72 6.28
CA ALA A 166 -7.87 9.73 5.26
C ALA A 166 -6.61 10.57 5.52
N ALA A 167 -6.11 11.16 4.43
CA ALA A 167 -5.03 12.13 4.49
C ALA A 167 -5.47 13.39 5.30
N PRO A 168 -4.54 14.01 6.04
CA PRO A 168 -4.81 15.19 6.85
C PRO A 168 -4.84 16.46 5.99
N LEU A 169 -5.84 16.60 5.13
CA LEU A 169 -6.07 17.80 4.32
C LEU A 169 -7.12 18.71 4.99
N GLN A 170 -6.95 20.03 4.81
CA GLN A 170 -7.94 21.01 5.24
C GLN A 170 -9.14 20.96 4.27
N GLU A 171 -10.35 20.94 4.83
CA GLU A 171 -11.67 20.98 4.15
C GLU A 171 -12.08 19.73 3.33
N GLN A 172 -11.16 19.05 2.65
CA GLN A 172 -11.47 17.86 1.83
C GLN A 172 -10.92 16.58 2.46
N ILE A 173 -11.75 15.54 2.53
CA ILE A 173 -11.33 14.23 3.04
C ILE A 173 -10.95 13.35 1.86
N ARG A 174 -9.66 13.01 1.74
CA ARG A 174 -9.16 12.07 0.73
C ARG A 174 -8.84 10.72 1.37
N PRO A 175 -9.68 9.69 1.20
CA PRO A 175 -9.45 8.39 1.80
C PRO A 175 -8.27 7.67 1.15
N PHE A 176 -7.53 6.91 1.93
CA PHE A 176 -6.44 6.09 1.38
C PHE A 176 -6.95 4.87 0.59
N VAL A 177 -8.14 4.38 0.96
CA VAL A 177 -8.79 3.18 0.39
C VAL A 177 -7.86 1.97 0.44
N LEU A 178 -7.50 1.57 1.66
CA LEU A 178 -6.61 0.43 1.95
C LEU A 178 -7.33 -0.64 2.79
N GLY A 179 -8.65 -0.72 2.67
CA GLY A 179 -9.50 -1.58 3.49
C GLY A 179 -9.70 -1.04 4.91
N GLY A 180 -9.53 0.27 5.13
CA GLY A 180 -9.47 0.89 6.45
C GLY A 180 -8.11 0.73 7.14
N ALA A 181 -7.08 0.34 6.39
CA ALA A 181 -5.71 0.38 6.88
C ALA A 181 -5.12 1.79 6.76
N LEU A 182 -4.26 2.13 7.71
CA LEU A 182 -3.40 3.30 7.67
C LEU A 182 -2.12 2.97 6.89
N PRO A 183 -1.73 3.74 5.85
CA PRO A 183 -0.45 3.52 5.19
C PRO A 183 0.71 3.86 6.14
N PHE A 184 1.68 2.95 6.20
CA PHE A 184 2.92 3.17 6.94
C PHE A 184 3.74 4.28 6.27
N GLY A 185 4.24 5.24 7.06
CA GLY A 185 4.91 6.44 6.56
C GLY A 185 3.99 7.63 6.34
N ALA A 186 2.68 7.52 6.59
CA ALA A 186 1.81 8.69 6.67
C ALA A 186 2.25 9.59 7.84
N THR A 187 2.44 10.88 7.59
CA THR A 187 2.88 11.85 8.61
C THR A 187 1.80 12.10 9.67
N ALA A 188 0.55 12.21 9.24
CA ALA A 188 -0.62 12.22 10.10
C ALA A 188 -1.77 11.53 9.37
N ALA A 189 -2.80 11.14 10.12
CA ALA A 189 -4.03 10.63 9.55
C ALA A 189 -5.24 11.05 10.37
N ARG A 190 -6.32 11.29 9.65
CA ARG A 190 -7.64 11.53 10.23
C ARG A 190 -8.39 10.21 10.16
N ILE A 191 -8.86 9.75 11.31
CA ILE A 191 -9.74 8.58 11.39
C ILE A 191 -11.14 9.10 11.68
N LEU A 192 -11.97 9.07 10.64
CA LEU A 192 -13.38 9.42 10.77
C LEU A 192 -14.18 8.16 11.12
N LEU A 193 -14.98 8.27 12.17
CA LEU A 193 -15.79 7.21 12.72
C LEU A 193 -17.25 7.63 12.70
N TRP A 194 -18.11 6.65 12.46
CA TRP A 194 -19.54 6.83 12.59
C TRP A 194 -20.14 5.68 13.38
N SER A 195 -21.01 6.00 14.33
CA SER A 195 -21.85 5.03 15.03
C SER A 195 -23.09 5.73 15.60
N PRO A 196 -24.29 5.14 15.50
CA PRO A 196 -25.48 5.68 16.17
C PRO A 196 -25.35 5.68 17.70
N ARG A 197 -24.36 4.96 18.24
CA ARG A 197 -24.05 4.91 19.68
C ARG A 197 -23.20 6.09 20.15
N LEU A 198 -22.58 6.85 19.24
CA LEU A 198 -21.80 8.05 19.57
C LEU A 198 -22.76 9.22 19.81
N ARG A 199 -23.26 9.33 21.04
CA ARG A 199 -24.24 10.35 21.43
C ARG A 199 -23.60 11.75 21.49
N VAL A 200 -24.29 12.74 20.92
CA VAL A 200 -23.80 14.12 20.74
C VAL A 200 -23.55 14.86 22.07
N HIS A 201 -24.24 14.47 23.14
CA HIS A 201 -24.13 15.10 24.47
C HIS A 201 -23.03 14.50 25.34
N GLU A 202 -22.44 13.38 24.93
CA GLU A 202 -21.45 12.65 25.70
C GLU A 202 -20.02 13.05 25.29
N ARG A 203 -19.11 13.11 26.27
CA ARG A 203 -17.67 13.24 25.99
C ARG A 203 -17.07 11.86 25.79
N TRP A 204 -16.39 11.69 24.67
CA TRP A 204 -15.78 10.42 24.28
C TRP A 204 -14.26 10.53 24.27
N ASN A 205 -13.63 9.61 24.96
CA ASN A 205 -12.20 9.44 24.99
C ASN A 205 -11.83 8.16 24.24
N TYR A 206 -10.59 8.09 23.75
CA TYR A 206 -10.09 6.92 23.04
C TYR A 206 -8.80 6.38 23.65
N ARG A 207 -8.60 5.08 23.46
CA ARG A 207 -7.35 4.35 23.66
C ARG A 207 -7.06 3.55 22.40
N CYS A 208 -5.82 3.60 21.92
CA CYS A 208 -5.38 2.88 20.74
C CYS A 208 -4.22 1.98 21.13
N ILE A 209 -4.43 0.68 21.01
CA ILE A 209 -3.55 -0.37 21.51
C ILE A 209 -3.04 -1.19 20.34
N GLN A 210 -1.72 -1.39 20.23
CA GLN A 210 -1.15 -2.34 19.29
C GLN A 210 -1.36 -3.78 19.80
N LEU A 211 -2.01 -4.61 19.00
CA LEU A 211 -2.22 -6.02 19.31
C LEU A 211 -0.95 -6.81 18.98
N ARG A 212 -0.38 -7.50 19.96
CA ARG A 212 0.81 -8.35 19.75
C ARG A 212 0.41 -9.69 19.13
N LEU A 213 0.57 -9.79 17.81
CA LEU A 213 0.36 -11.04 17.08
C LEU A 213 1.69 -11.83 16.94
N PRO A 214 1.69 -13.17 17.11
CA PRO A 214 2.90 -13.99 17.03
C PRO A 214 3.69 -13.83 15.71
N GLU A 215 2.97 -13.55 14.62
CA GLU A 215 3.53 -13.42 13.27
C GLU A 215 4.08 -12.02 12.97
N GLU A 216 3.84 -11.01 13.83
CA GLU A 216 4.23 -9.60 13.58
C GLU A 216 5.38 -9.11 14.49
N ARG A 217 6.15 -10.03 15.08
CA ARG A 217 7.20 -9.75 16.08
C ARG A 217 8.42 -8.94 15.58
N PHE A 218 8.42 -8.55 14.32
CA PHE A 218 9.54 -7.86 13.68
C PHE A 218 9.58 -6.35 13.95
N TRP A 219 8.45 -5.74 14.36
CA TRP A 219 8.38 -4.31 14.67
C TRP A 219 8.52 -4.03 16.17
N ASP A 220 9.07 -2.86 16.51
CA ASP A 220 9.05 -2.35 17.88
C ASP A 220 7.59 -2.18 18.35
N SER A 221 7.33 -2.34 19.65
CA SER A 221 5.98 -2.06 20.16
C SER A 221 5.77 -0.55 20.29
N VAL A 222 4.64 -0.07 19.81
CA VAL A 222 4.18 1.30 20.08
C VAL A 222 3.53 1.34 21.46
N GLU A 223 3.85 2.37 22.24
CA GLU A 223 3.13 2.65 23.48
C GLU A 223 1.64 2.92 23.21
N GLU A 224 0.82 2.66 24.22
CA GLU A 224 -0.61 2.93 24.13
C GLU A 224 -0.85 4.43 23.91
N LEU A 225 -1.63 4.76 22.89
CA LEU A 225 -2.02 6.13 22.59
C LEU A 225 -3.39 6.40 23.19
N SER A 226 -3.58 7.55 23.81
CA SER A 226 -4.88 7.97 24.33
C SER A 226 -5.14 9.44 24.05
N GLY A 227 -6.41 9.82 24.06
CA GLY A 227 -6.82 11.20 23.83
C GLY A 227 -8.33 11.35 23.85
N GLN A 228 -8.80 12.55 23.53
CA GLN A 228 -10.22 12.86 23.40
C GLN A 228 -10.62 12.87 21.93
N LEU A 229 -11.79 12.31 21.60
CA LEU A 229 -12.34 12.42 20.26
C LEU A 229 -12.79 13.84 19.97
N ARG A 230 -12.54 14.29 18.74
CA ARG A 230 -13.15 15.50 18.22
C ARG A 230 -14.55 15.17 17.72
N ARG A 231 -15.56 15.72 18.38
CA ARG A 231 -16.94 15.64 17.90
C ARG A 231 -17.09 16.43 16.59
N LEU A 232 -17.88 15.90 15.68
CA LEU A 232 -18.28 16.61 14.46
C LEU A 232 -19.78 16.90 14.51
N ASP A 233 -20.18 18.02 13.91
CA ASP A 233 -21.60 18.38 13.79
C ASP A 233 -22.34 17.37 12.89
N PRO A 234 -23.67 17.24 13.02
CA PRO A 234 -24.46 16.37 12.17
C PRO A 234 -24.22 16.67 10.68
N MET A 235 -23.86 15.63 9.93
CA MET A 235 -23.39 15.77 8.56
C MET A 235 -23.60 14.48 7.76
N ARG A 236 -23.55 14.60 6.44
CA ARG A 236 -23.34 13.47 5.54
C ARG A 236 -22.06 13.68 4.75
N LEU A 237 -21.54 12.59 4.19
CA LEU A 237 -20.42 12.65 3.25
C LEU A 237 -20.95 12.52 1.83
N GLU A 238 -20.80 13.57 1.04
CA GLU A 238 -20.93 13.48 -0.40
C GLU A 238 -19.66 12.89 -0.98
N VAL A 239 -19.82 11.87 -1.82
CA VAL A 239 -18.72 11.10 -2.36
C VAL A 239 -18.59 11.38 -3.85
N GLU A 240 -17.49 12.03 -4.21
CA GLU A 240 -17.12 12.30 -5.60
C GLU A 240 -15.89 11.47 -5.96
N SER A 241 -15.83 10.97 -7.19
CA SER A 241 -14.62 10.34 -7.70
C SER A 241 -14.41 10.63 -9.18
N ASP A 242 -13.19 10.97 -9.54
CA ASP A 242 -12.78 11.34 -10.89
C ASP A 242 -11.39 10.75 -11.23
N ALA A 243 -10.72 11.26 -12.25
CA ALA A 243 -9.38 10.81 -12.62
C ALA A 243 -8.31 11.08 -11.53
N GLU A 244 -8.51 12.08 -10.67
CA GLU A 244 -7.57 12.48 -9.61
C GLU A 244 -7.75 11.70 -8.31
N GLY A 245 -8.91 11.08 -8.10
CA GLY A 245 -9.13 10.12 -7.03
C GLY A 245 -10.52 10.18 -6.44
N ILE A 246 -10.63 9.95 -5.13
CA ILE A 246 -11.88 10.06 -4.37
C ILE A 246 -11.77 11.26 -3.44
N VAL A 247 -12.83 12.07 -3.40
CA VAL A 247 -12.99 13.17 -2.45
C VAL A 247 -14.31 12.97 -1.71
N LEU A 248 -14.24 13.02 -0.39
CA LEU A 248 -15.39 12.99 0.49
C LEU A 248 -15.60 14.41 1.04
N ARG A 249 -16.76 14.98 0.77
CA ARG A 249 -17.14 16.33 1.18
C ARG A 249 -18.16 16.25 2.31
N PRO A 250 -17.79 16.67 3.53
CA PRO A 250 -18.77 16.85 4.60
C PRO A 250 -19.77 17.94 4.23
N VAL A 251 -21.06 17.63 4.26
CA VAL A 251 -22.14 18.62 4.09
C VAL A 251 -23.11 18.53 5.27
N PRO A 252 -23.68 19.66 5.73
CA PRO A 252 -24.66 19.66 6.83
C PRO A 252 -25.83 18.71 6.55
N ASP A 253 -26.21 17.92 7.56
CA ASP A 253 -27.28 16.93 7.47
C ASP A 253 -27.85 16.65 8.88
N THR A 254 -28.87 15.79 8.99
CA THR A 254 -29.44 15.38 10.29
C THR A 254 -28.73 14.16 10.89
N LEU A 255 -27.84 13.52 10.12
CA LEU A 255 -27.14 12.32 10.56
C LEU A 255 -26.10 12.64 11.65
N GLU A 256 -26.46 12.30 12.89
CA GLU A 256 -25.57 12.36 14.05
C GLU A 256 -24.62 11.15 14.12
N GLY A 257 -23.76 11.12 15.15
CA GLY A 257 -22.89 9.97 15.44
C GLY A 257 -21.51 10.04 14.80
N TRP A 258 -21.12 11.20 14.26
CA TRP A 258 -19.79 11.43 13.69
C TRP A 258 -18.77 11.85 14.74
N ALA A 259 -17.61 11.22 14.69
CA ALA A 259 -16.46 11.61 15.48
C ALA A 259 -15.17 11.46 14.67
N GLU A 260 -14.21 12.31 14.99
CA GLU A 260 -12.86 12.28 14.44
C GLU A 260 -11.86 11.90 15.53
N CYS A 261 -11.07 10.86 15.25
CA CYS A 261 -9.92 10.48 16.03
C CYS A 261 -8.66 10.95 15.30
N TRP A 262 -7.81 11.70 16.00
CA TRP A 262 -6.50 12.09 15.51
C TRP A 262 -5.45 11.13 16.06
N LEU A 263 -4.65 10.53 15.18
CA LEU A 263 -3.54 9.68 15.58
C LEU A 263 -2.21 10.24 15.04
N PRO A 264 -1.12 10.17 15.81
CA PRO A 264 0.23 10.46 15.35
C PRO A 264 0.73 9.35 14.41
N ALA A 265 0.17 9.28 13.19
CA ALA A 265 0.43 8.24 12.21
C ALA A 265 1.93 8.02 11.92
N ALA A 266 2.72 9.11 11.95
CA ALA A 266 4.16 9.09 11.75
C ALA A 266 4.90 8.13 12.69
N MET A 267 4.40 7.94 13.92
CA MET A 267 5.04 7.11 14.94
C MET A 267 4.59 5.65 14.90
N LEU A 268 3.54 5.34 14.14
CA LEU A 268 2.98 4.00 14.12
C LEU A 268 3.81 3.09 13.21
N VAL A 269 4.14 1.91 13.71
CA VAL A 269 4.79 0.84 12.93
C VAL A 269 3.73 -0.08 12.31
N PRO A 270 4.07 -0.85 11.27
CA PRO A 270 3.14 -1.83 10.72
C PRO A 270 2.68 -2.85 11.77
N GLY A 271 1.39 -3.12 11.79
CA GLY A 271 0.78 -4.04 12.75
C GLY A 271 -0.72 -3.82 12.90
N VAL A 272 -1.37 -4.64 13.72
CA VAL A 272 -2.80 -4.52 14.01
C VAL A 272 -3.04 -3.68 15.27
N TYR A 273 -4.01 -2.78 15.20
CA TYR A 273 -4.37 -1.86 16.27
C TYR A 273 -5.86 -1.99 16.60
N GLU A 274 -6.20 -1.85 17.87
CA GLU A 274 -7.57 -1.71 18.35
C GLU A 274 -7.78 -0.31 18.95
N LEU A 275 -8.70 0.44 18.37
CA LEU A 275 -9.19 1.72 18.86
C LEU A 275 -10.43 1.49 19.71
N GLN A 276 -10.32 1.76 21.01
CA GLN A 276 -11.38 1.63 22.00
C GLN A 276 -11.90 3.02 22.37
N LEU A 277 -13.20 3.25 22.23
CA LEU A 277 -13.86 4.50 22.60
C LEU A 277 -14.71 4.29 23.85
N PHE A 278 -14.57 5.19 24.82
CA PHE A 278 -15.28 5.16 26.08
C PHE A 278 -15.93 6.51 26.35
N SER A 279 -17.21 6.48 26.74
CA SER A 279 -17.92 7.68 27.19
C SER A 279 -17.57 7.98 28.63
N GLU A 280 -17.54 9.26 28.98
CA GLU A 280 -17.54 9.71 30.38
C GLU A 280 -18.93 9.59 31.03
N GLY A 281 -19.98 9.37 30.23
CA GLY A 281 -21.34 9.15 30.72
C GLY A 281 -21.55 7.75 31.32
N ALA A 282 -22.34 7.66 32.39
CA ALA A 282 -22.66 6.39 33.03
C ALA A 282 -23.40 5.44 32.08
N GLY A 283 -22.91 4.20 31.92
CA GLY A 283 -23.63 3.10 31.27
C GLY A 283 -23.42 2.92 29.76
N SER A 284 -22.42 3.56 29.14
CA SER A 284 -22.08 3.29 27.73
C SER A 284 -21.14 2.08 27.58
N ASP A 285 -21.45 1.12 26.70
CA ASP A 285 -20.46 0.11 26.33
C ASP A 285 -19.29 0.74 25.57
N THR A 286 -18.10 0.20 25.76
CA THR A 286 -16.92 0.52 24.94
C THR A 286 -17.16 0.15 23.49
N LEU A 287 -17.05 1.13 22.59
CA LEU A 287 -17.05 0.90 21.15
C LEU A 287 -15.64 0.54 20.69
N ARG A 288 -15.52 -0.36 19.72
CA ARG A 288 -14.22 -0.87 19.26
C ARG A 288 -14.14 -0.86 17.75
N TRP A 289 -13.07 -0.27 17.23
CA TRP A 289 -12.67 -0.40 15.83
C TRP A 289 -11.30 -1.04 15.78
N ARG A 290 -11.10 -1.90 14.79
CA ARG A 290 -9.78 -2.45 14.48
C ARG A 290 -9.30 -1.85 13.19
N PHE A 291 -8.01 -1.58 13.11
CA PHE A 291 -7.38 -1.18 11.85
C PHE A 291 -5.96 -1.73 11.81
N ARG A 292 -5.36 -1.67 10.63
CA ARG A 292 -3.99 -2.11 10.42
C ARG A 292 -3.15 -0.94 9.96
N VAL A 293 -1.93 -0.84 10.44
CA VAL A 293 -0.90 -0.02 9.81
C VAL A 293 -0.17 -0.90 8.81
N ARG A 294 -0.17 -0.51 7.54
CA ARG A 294 0.23 -1.36 6.43
C ARG A 294 1.31 -0.68 5.60
N TRP A 295 2.43 -1.37 5.44
CA TRP A 295 3.44 -1.02 4.44
C TRP A 295 3.10 -1.67 3.09
N HIS A 296 2.17 -1.06 2.35
CA HIS A 296 1.60 -1.67 1.15
C HIS A 296 2.59 -1.76 -0.03
N ASP A 297 3.57 -0.87 -0.07
CA ASP A 297 4.61 -0.71 -1.09
C ASP A 297 5.99 -1.17 -0.59
N MET A 298 6.04 -2.02 0.45
CA MET A 298 7.30 -2.55 0.99
C MET A 298 8.15 -3.20 -0.12
N PRO A 299 9.42 -2.77 -0.29
CA PRO A 299 10.34 -3.34 -1.27
C PRO A 299 10.44 -4.86 -1.15
N VAL A 300 10.47 -5.54 -2.28
CA VAL A 300 10.47 -7.01 -2.36
C VAL A 300 11.75 -7.59 -1.78
N SER A 301 12.90 -6.97 -2.07
CA SER A 301 14.20 -7.32 -1.51
C SER A 301 14.22 -7.27 0.03
N LEU A 302 13.48 -6.33 0.62
CA LEU A 302 13.37 -6.17 2.07
C LEU A 302 12.48 -7.24 2.72
N ARG A 303 11.71 -8.04 1.97
CA ARG A 303 10.85 -9.10 2.54
C ARG A 303 11.62 -10.34 2.95
N ARG A 304 12.83 -10.54 2.39
CA ARG A 304 13.66 -11.71 2.65
C ARG A 304 14.93 -11.27 3.35
N PHE A 305 15.01 -11.50 4.66
CA PHE A 305 16.14 -11.06 5.48
C PHE A 305 17.51 -11.42 4.89
N GLY A 306 17.69 -12.68 4.47
CA GLY A 306 18.98 -13.13 3.93
C GLY A 306 19.39 -12.39 2.65
N TYR A 307 18.43 -12.09 1.78
CA TYR A 307 18.70 -11.28 0.59
C TYR A 307 18.95 -9.81 0.95
N ALA A 308 18.13 -9.25 1.86
CA ALA A 308 18.27 -7.89 2.33
C ALA A 308 19.68 -7.62 2.92
N VAL A 309 20.18 -8.52 3.76
CA VAL A 309 21.54 -8.42 4.31
C VAL A 309 22.61 -8.59 3.23
N ARG A 310 22.43 -9.51 2.27
CA ARG A 310 23.38 -9.71 1.17
C ARG A 310 23.58 -8.45 0.34
N VAL A 311 22.49 -7.79 -0.07
CA VAL A 311 22.59 -6.57 -0.88
C VAL A 311 23.10 -5.37 -0.07
N MET A 312 23.05 -5.41 1.26
CA MET A 312 23.61 -4.37 2.12
C MET A 312 25.15 -4.42 2.24
N GLN A 313 25.82 -5.36 1.59
CA GLN A 313 27.30 -5.41 1.51
C GLN A 313 27.94 -4.11 1.00
N TYR A 314 27.16 -3.23 0.34
CA TYR A 314 27.62 -1.92 -0.12
C TYR A 314 27.65 -0.85 0.98
N LEU A 315 26.96 -1.08 2.09
CA LEU A 315 26.86 -0.19 3.25
C LEU A 315 27.53 -0.75 4.50
N LEU A 316 27.65 -2.07 4.58
CA LEU A 316 28.16 -2.79 5.74
C LEU A 316 29.65 -3.05 5.60
N THR A 317 30.36 -2.97 6.73
CA THR A 317 31.68 -3.61 6.85
C THR A 317 31.54 -5.14 6.90
N ASP A 318 32.60 -5.86 6.58
CA ASP A 318 32.61 -7.34 6.63
C ASP A 318 32.18 -7.86 8.01
N GLN A 319 32.63 -7.20 9.09
CA GLN A 319 32.26 -7.54 10.47
C GLN A 319 30.77 -7.30 10.75
N GLU A 320 30.21 -6.18 10.31
CA GLU A 320 28.78 -5.88 10.48
C GLU A 320 27.91 -6.87 9.68
N GLN A 321 28.33 -7.22 8.47
CA GLN A 321 27.64 -8.18 7.62
C GLN A 321 27.63 -9.58 8.25
N GLU A 322 28.78 -10.05 8.72
CA GLU A 322 28.89 -11.35 9.39
C GLU A 322 28.04 -11.38 10.67
N ALA A 323 28.06 -10.29 11.46
CA ALA A 323 27.25 -10.17 12.66
C ALA A 323 25.73 -10.23 12.36
N LEU A 324 25.26 -9.58 11.29
CA LEU A 324 23.85 -9.65 10.87
C LEU A 324 23.47 -11.05 10.38
N GLN A 325 24.33 -11.73 9.62
CA GLN A 325 24.08 -13.09 9.13
C GLN A 325 24.00 -14.12 10.26
N ARG A 326 24.85 -13.98 11.29
CA ARG A 326 24.88 -14.86 12.48
C ARG A 326 23.75 -14.60 13.47
N THR A 327 22.94 -13.55 13.28
CA THR A 327 21.87 -13.21 14.20
C THR A 327 20.80 -14.32 14.23
N PRO A 328 20.30 -14.74 15.41
CA PRO A 328 19.21 -15.71 15.52
C PRO A 328 17.94 -15.22 14.83
N GLU A 329 17.15 -16.13 14.25
CA GLU A 329 15.97 -15.78 13.47
C GLU A 329 14.99 -14.84 14.19
N ALA A 330 14.80 -15.05 15.49
CA ALA A 330 13.94 -14.22 16.34
C ALA A 330 14.41 -12.75 16.46
N GLU A 331 15.70 -12.47 16.28
CA GLU A 331 16.29 -11.14 16.47
C GLU A 331 16.69 -10.45 15.15
N ARG A 332 16.75 -11.19 14.04
CA ARG A 332 17.27 -10.73 12.74
C ARG A 332 16.67 -9.40 12.30
N TRP A 333 15.35 -9.31 12.26
CA TRP A 333 14.65 -8.10 11.83
C TRP A 333 14.85 -6.92 12.78
N GLN A 334 14.83 -7.16 14.10
CA GLN A 334 15.08 -6.10 15.09
C GLN A 334 16.48 -5.51 14.93
N ARG A 335 17.50 -6.34 14.68
CA ARG A 335 18.87 -5.84 14.45
C ARG A 335 18.99 -5.06 13.15
N LEU A 336 18.37 -5.54 12.08
CA LEU A 336 18.33 -4.83 10.81
C LEU A 336 17.64 -3.47 10.96
N TRP A 337 16.52 -3.40 11.68
CA TRP A 337 15.79 -2.15 11.90
C TRP A 337 16.60 -1.19 12.76
N ARG A 338 17.26 -1.67 13.82
CA ARG A 338 18.19 -0.83 14.61
C ARG A 338 19.34 -0.29 13.78
N TYR A 339 19.86 -1.04 12.81
CA TYR A 339 20.89 -0.55 11.89
C TYR A 339 20.41 0.65 11.08
N TRP A 340 19.21 0.56 10.50
CA TRP A 340 18.62 1.62 9.68
C TRP A 340 18.15 2.81 10.51
N LYS A 341 17.59 2.58 11.70
CA LYS A 341 17.16 3.64 12.64
C LYS A 341 18.29 4.61 13.00
N ARG A 342 19.54 4.14 13.08
CA ARG A 342 20.71 5.01 13.29
C ARG A 342 21.08 5.88 12.08
N ARG A 343 20.58 5.54 10.90
CA ARG A 343 20.80 6.24 9.62
C ARG A 343 19.51 6.87 9.09
N ASP A 344 18.54 7.08 9.99
CA ASP A 344 17.26 7.68 9.64
C ASP A 344 17.43 9.18 9.43
N PRO A 345 17.16 9.72 8.23
CA PRO A 345 17.19 11.16 8.00
C PRO A 345 16.07 11.91 8.74
N THR A 346 14.99 11.22 9.12
CA THR A 346 13.81 11.79 9.78
C THR A 346 13.42 10.94 11.00
N PRO A 347 14.25 10.95 12.07
CA PRO A 347 14.07 10.07 13.24
C PRO A 347 12.79 10.32 14.06
N GLN A 348 12.03 11.36 13.72
CA GLN A 348 10.71 11.68 14.29
C GLN A 348 9.61 10.77 13.73
N THR A 349 9.88 10.03 12.65
CA THR A 349 8.97 9.05 12.05
C THR A 349 9.47 7.63 12.25
N ALA A 350 8.54 6.67 12.34
CA ALA A 350 8.86 5.25 12.37
C ALA A 350 9.26 4.71 10.98
N TYR A 351 8.81 5.39 9.92
CA TYR A 351 9.21 5.11 8.54
C TYR A 351 10.60 5.68 8.28
N ASN A 352 11.44 4.87 7.63
CA ASN A 352 12.81 5.23 7.29
C ASN A 352 12.96 5.34 5.77
N GLU A 353 13.09 6.57 5.30
CA GLU A 353 13.12 6.96 3.90
C GLU A 353 14.40 6.45 3.24
N ALA A 354 15.54 6.55 3.93
CA ALA A 354 16.83 6.10 3.43
C ALA A 354 16.84 4.58 3.17
N MET A 355 16.32 3.80 4.12
CA MET A 355 16.13 2.35 3.98
C MET A 355 15.22 2.03 2.80
N THR A 356 14.08 2.71 2.72
CA THR A 356 13.10 2.44 1.67
C THR A 356 13.66 2.76 0.29
N VAL A 357 14.32 3.91 0.12
CA VAL A 357 14.98 4.30 -1.12
C VAL A 357 16.08 3.31 -1.49
N TYR A 358 16.89 2.88 -0.53
CA TYR A 358 17.93 1.87 -0.76
C TYR A 358 17.36 0.58 -1.35
N PHE A 359 16.36 0.00 -0.68
CA PHE A 359 15.78 -1.27 -1.14
C PHE A 359 14.91 -1.13 -2.40
N ARG A 360 14.29 0.03 -2.65
CA ARG A 360 13.66 0.31 -3.95
C ARG A 360 14.68 0.32 -5.09
N ARG A 361 15.88 0.89 -4.85
CA ARG A 361 16.96 0.85 -5.84
C ARG A 361 17.51 -0.55 -6.03
N VAL A 362 17.58 -1.37 -4.97
CA VAL A 362 17.92 -2.79 -5.06
C VAL A 362 16.91 -3.51 -5.96
N ASP A 363 15.62 -3.36 -5.70
CA ASP A 363 14.57 -4.00 -6.49
C ASP A 363 14.66 -3.61 -7.98
N HIS A 364 14.88 -2.33 -8.26
CA HIS A 364 15.08 -1.87 -9.63
C HIS A 364 16.35 -2.47 -10.26
N ALA A 365 17.48 -2.38 -9.56
CA ALA A 365 18.76 -2.88 -10.04
C ALA A 365 18.74 -4.39 -10.29
N TYR A 366 18.02 -5.15 -9.45
CA TYR A 366 17.83 -6.59 -9.58
C TYR A 366 17.37 -6.97 -10.97
N PHE A 367 16.43 -6.22 -11.57
CA PHE A 367 15.90 -6.49 -12.91
C PHE A 367 16.62 -5.72 -14.01
N ALA A 368 16.95 -4.45 -13.79
CA ALA A 368 17.48 -3.57 -14.84
C ALA A 368 18.87 -3.98 -15.34
N PHE A 369 19.68 -4.60 -14.49
CA PHE A 369 21.09 -4.89 -14.79
C PHE A 369 21.43 -6.38 -14.90
N GLN A 370 20.43 -7.25 -15.04
CA GLN A 370 20.65 -8.69 -15.22
C GLN A 370 21.42 -8.97 -16.53
N SER A 371 22.28 -9.98 -16.49
CA SER A 371 22.82 -10.62 -17.69
C SER A 371 22.71 -12.14 -17.57
N VAL A 372 22.97 -12.85 -18.67
CA VAL A 372 22.95 -14.33 -18.69
C VAL A 372 23.93 -14.89 -17.64
N ASN A 373 25.09 -14.25 -17.47
CA ASN A 373 26.17 -14.72 -16.61
C ASN A 373 26.18 -14.04 -15.23
N GLU A 374 25.23 -13.12 -15.00
CA GLU A 374 25.02 -12.42 -13.73
C GLU A 374 23.52 -12.11 -13.55
N PRO A 375 22.73 -13.11 -13.12
CA PRO A 375 21.27 -13.00 -13.08
C PRO A 375 20.73 -12.11 -11.95
N ASP A 376 21.57 -11.75 -10.97
CA ASP A 376 21.23 -10.85 -9.88
C ASP A 376 21.76 -9.46 -10.19
N GLY A 377 20.95 -8.64 -10.87
CA GLY A 377 21.38 -7.34 -11.36
C GLY A 377 21.81 -6.38 -10.25
N ALA A 378 21.28 -6.55 -9.03
CA ALA A 378 21.63 -5.74 -7.87
C ALA A 378 23.07 -5.99 -7.41
N LEU A 379 23.66 -7.14 -7.75
CA LEU A 379 25.01 -7.51 -7.37
C LEU A 379 26.09 -7.12 -8.37
N THR A 380 25.68 -6.70 -9.58
CA THR A 380 26.56 -6.24 -10.66
C THR A 380 27.23 -4.91 -10.31
N ASP A 381 28.30 -4.55 -11.02
CA ASP A 381 28.95 -3.23 -10.85
C ASP A 381 27.98 -2.07 -11.17
N ARG A 382 27.17 -2.21 -12.23
CA ARG A 382 26.11 -1.25 -12.58
C ARG A 382 25.06 -1.16 -11.47
N GLY A 383 24.63 -2.30 -10.94
CA GLY A 383 23.70 -2.39 -9.83
C GLY A 383 24.22 -1.70 -8.58
N LYS A 384 25.47 -1.95 -8.19
CA LYS A 384 26.15 -1.29 -7.07
C LYS A 384 26.13 0.23 -7.20
N VAL A 385 26.55 0.76 -8.35
CA VAL A 385 26.57 2.21 -8.60
C VAL A 385 25.15 2.80 -8.54
N TYR A 386 24.18 2.14 -9.16
CA TYR A 386 22.78 2.57 -9.14
C TYR A 386 22.18 2.54 -7.72
N ILE A 387 22.48 1.51 -6.92
CA ILE A 387 21.97 1.40 -5.54
C ILE A 387 22.52 2.53 -4.67
N LEU A 388 23.84 2.77 -4.73
CA LEU A 388 24.49 3.80 -3.93
C LEU A 388 24.07 5.21 -4.33
N TYR A 389 24.00 5.49 -5.63
CA TYR A 389 23.87 6.86 -6.13
C TYR A 389 22.52 7.18 -6.76
N GLY A 390 21.68 6.18 -7.01
CA GLY A 390 20.39 6.33 -7.68
C GLY A 390 20.51 6.36 -9.20
N PRO A 391 19.46 6.80 -9.91
CA PRO A 391 19.50 6.96 -11.36
C PRO A 391 20.53 8.03 -11.76
N PRO A 392 21.32 7.79 -12.81
CA PRO A 392 22.23 8.80 -13.34
C PRO A 392 21.46 9.97 -13.95
N THR A 393 22.08 11.15 -13.99
CA THR A 393 21.52 12.30 -14.72
C THR A 393 21.48 12.03 -16.22
N ARG A 394 22.52 11.37 -16.74
CA ARG A 394 22.63 11.02 -18.16
C ARG A 394 23.29 9.66 -18.33
N THR A 395 22.77 8.87 -19.26
CA THR A 395 23.35 7.61 -19.71
C THR A 395 23.73 7.72 -21.17
N GLU A 396 24.98 7.41 -21.51
CA GLU A 396 25.48 7.35 -22.88
C GLU A 396 25.92 5.91 -23.18
N ARG A 397 25.56 5.40 -24.37
CA ARG A 397 25.94 4.05 -24.82
C ARG A 397 26.79 4.17 -26.05
N GLU A 398 28.00 3.62 -25.97
CA GLU A 398 28.95 3.58 -27.06
C GLU A 398 29.03 2.14 -27.56
N LEU A 399 28.78 1.95 -28.86
CA LEU A 399 28.90 0.65 -29.54
C LEU A 399 30.03 0.71 -30.58
N PRO A 400 31.29 0.83 -30.15
CA PRO A 400 32.42 0.89 -31.06
C PRO A 400 32.58 -0.41 -31.84
N VAL A 401 32.98 -0.32 -33.12
CA VAL A 401 33.12 -1.47 -34.02
C VAL A 401 34.29 -2.38 -33.62
N ALA A 402 35.34 -1.82 -33.01
CA ALA A 402 36.61 -2.51 -32.74
C ALA A 402 36.91 -2.72 -31.24
N SER A 403 36.01 -2.33 -30.33
CA SER A 403 36.19 -2.52 -28.89
C SER A 403 34.88 -2.94 -28.23
N ALA A 404 34.95 -3.36 -26.96
CA ALA A 404 33.76 -3.77 -26.24
C ALA A 404 32.75 -2.61 -26.09
N PRO A 405 31.43 -2.90 -26.11
CA PRO A 405 30.39 -1.94 -25.77
C PRO A 405 30.65 -1.25 -24.44
N ARG A 406 30.42 0.08 -24.40
CA ARG A 406 30.56 0.89 -23.19
C ARG A 406 29.26 1.59 -22.84
N GLU A 407 29.09 1.80 -21.55
CA GLU A 407 27.99 2.57 -20.97
C GLU A 407 28.56 3.58 -19.98
N VAL A 408 28.32 4.86 -20.20
CA VAL A 408 28.82 5.94 -19.35
C VAL A 408 27.64 6.57 -18.62
N TRP A 409 27.73 6.58 -17.30
CA TRP A 409 26.73 7.17 -16.42
C TRP A 409 27.27 8.44 -15.79
N THR A 410 26.60 9.56 -16.04
CA THR A 410 26.97 10.87 -15.50
C THR A 410 26.06 11.24 -14.35
N TYR A 411 26.66 11.63 -13.22
CA TYR A 411 25.98 12.11 -12.03
C TYR A 411 26.42 13.54 -11.71
N ASP A 412 25.66 14.52 -12.18
CA ASP A 412 26.01 15.95 -12.00
C ASP A 412 26.10 16.34 -10.53
N ARG A 413 25.20 15.83 -9.68
CA ARG A 413 25.23 16.11 -8.23
C ARG A 413 26.49 15.56 -7.55
N LEU A 414 27.07 14.50 -8.09
CA LEU A 414 28.30 13.90 -7.56
C LEU A 414 29.57 14.42 -8.24
N GLN A 415 29.41 15.19 -9.33
CA GLN A 415 30.50 15.61 -10.21
C GLN A 415 31.35 14.43 -10.70
N ARG A 416 30.70 13.30 -11.01
CA ARG A 416 31.37 12.05 -11.39
C ARG A 416 30.72 11.37 -12.59
N ARG A 417 31.56 10.67 -13.37
CA ARG A 417 31.18 9.71 -14.40
C ARG A 417 31.63 8.30 -14.02
N PHE A 418 30.78 7.32 -14.27
CA PHE A 418 31.10 5.91 -14.12
C PHE A 418 31.10 5.26 -15.51
N VAL A 419 32.23 4.69 -15.90
CA VAL A 419 32.42 4.06 -17.21
C VAL A 419 32.36 2.54 -17.05
N PHE A 420 31.36 1.93 -17.66
CA PHE A 420 31.18 0.48 -17.67
C PHE A 420 31.54 -0.08 -19.04
N GLU A 421 32.19 -1.24 -19.08
CA GLU A 421 32.52 -1.96 -20.31
C GLU A 421 32.00 -3.40 -20.23
N LEU A 422 31.43 -3.90 -21.33
CA LEU A 422 30.96 -5.28 -21.43
C LEU A 422 32.16 -6.23 -21.64
N ALA A 423 32.51 -6.98 -20.61
CA ALA A 423 33.55 -7.99 -20.70
C ALA A 423 33.15 -9.16 -21.61
N ALA A 424 34.14 -9.90 -22.10
CA ALA A 424 33.93 -11.07 -22.96
C ALA A 424 33.09 -12.18 -22.30
N ASP A 425 33.07 -12.24 -20.96
CA ASP A 425 32.21 -13.14 -20.18
C ASP A 425 30.75 -12.64 -20.07
N GLY A 426 30.37 -11.59 -20.81
CA GLY A 426 29.01 -11.05 -20.83
C GLY A 426 28.62 -10.26 -19.58
N ARG A 427 29.58 -9.89 -18.72
CA ARG A 427 29.34 -9.05 -17.53
C ARG A 427 29.78 -7.62 -17.78
N TRP A 428 28.98 -6.67 -17.30
CA TRP A 428 29.34 -5.26 -17.32
C TRP A 428 30.24 -4.95 -16.13
N ARG A 429 31.44 -4.45 -16.38
CA ARG A 429 32.44 -4.13 -15.37
C ARG A 429 32.69 -2.63 -15.30
N LEU A 430 32.79 -2.10 -14.08
CA LEU A 430 33.20 -0.72 -13.88
C LEU A 430 34.70 -0.60 -14.19
N GLN A 431 35.03 0.13 -15.25
CA GLN A 431 36.41 0.34 -15.70
C GLN A 431 37.03 1.60 -15.10
N ALA A 432 36.24 2.68 -15.01
CA ALA A 432 36.73 3.96 -14.52
C ALA A 432 35.67 4.75 -13.76
N VAL A 433 36.14 5.53 -12.79
CA VAL A 433 35.37 6.59 -12.12
C VAL A 433 36.11 7.89 -12.41
N GLU A 434 35.50 8.76 -13.20
CA GLU A 434 36.11 10.02 -13.67
C GLU A 434 35.42 11.18 -12.95
N ASN A 435 36.16 12.24 -12.63
CA ASN A 435 35.55 13.49 -12.17
C ASN A 435 35.08 14.29 -13.40
N LEU A 436 33.92 14.94 -13.29
CA LEU A 436 33.55 16.00 -14.21
C LEU A 436 34.51 17.16 -13.94
N SER A 437 35.35 17.51 -14.90
CA SER A 437 36.27 18.65 -14.80
C SER A 437 35.47 19.92 -14.46
N GLN A 438 35.96 20.74 -13.52
CA GLN A 438 35.45 22.10 -13.30
C GLN A 438 35.72 22.99 -14.50
#